data_AF-A0A5E7E0M4-F1
#
_entry.id   AF-A0A5E7E0M4-F1
#
_cell.length_a   1.000
_cell.length_b   1.000
_cell.length_c   1.000
_cell.angle_alpha   90.00
_cell.angle_beta   90.00
_cell.angle_gamma   90.00
#
_symmetry.space_group_name_H-M   'P 1'
#
loop_
_entity.id
_entity.type
_entity.pdbx_description
1 polymer ?
#
loop_
_entity_poly.entity_id
_entity_poly.type
_entity_poly.pdbx_seq_one_letter_code
_entity_poly.pdbx_strand_id
1 'polypeptide(L)'
;MTQQLLEADVQGKKVLSVFDFDGTLTRHDSFVPFLKFAFGKREFSRHMLMLALPGIRFLARRMTRDELKAHLVSSFLTGVSAEWVQRQAETFCMVFWTRLMRPSGLLSLAAEIEAGAVVTLCSASPALVLQPFADRLGVKLIGTELEVVDGLLTGRITGNNCRCENKVLRLEAVYGPLSQYQLKAWGDTRGDHELLDAAQEAHWRHFHPAWRRGRLRGAKVGNQGVSDVALNKTSTGQS
;
A
#
# COMPACT_ATOMS: atom_id res chain seq x y z
N MET A 1 2.17 45.22 -12.59
CA MET A 1 1.16 44.25 -12.11
C MET A 1 1.13 42.94 -12.91
N THR A 2 2.03 42.71 -13.88
CA THR A 2 2.04 41.50 -14.72
C THR A 2 3.16 40.51 -14.37
N GLN A 3 4.20 40.91 -13.63
CA GLN A 3 5.30 40.01 -13.24
C GLN A 3 4.97 39.11 -12.03
N GLN A 4 4.21 39.60 -11.05
CA GLN A 4 3.84 38.81 -9.86
C GLN A 4 2.83 37.68 -10.15
N LEU A 5 2.11 37.74 -11.27
CA LEU A 5 1.20 36.67 -11.71
C LEU A 5 1.91 35.58 -12.54
N LEU A 6 3.13 35.85 -13.03
CA LEU A 6 3.96 34.89 -13.77
C LEU A 6 4.96 34.16 -12.87
N GLU A 7 5.30 34.71 -11.70
CA GLU A 7 6.23 34.08 -10.74
C GLU A 7 5.59 32.96 -9.90
N ALA A 8 4.26 32.91 -9.82
CA ALA A 8 3.55 31.84 -9.10
C ALA A 8 3.58 30.49 -9.83
N ASP A 9 3.85 30.48 -11.13
CA ASP A 9 3.88 29.28 -11.98
C ASP A 9 5.29 28.64 -12.07
N VAL A 10 6.27 29.18 -11.34
CA VAL A 10 7.67 28.68 -11.26
C VAL A 10 7.94 27.91 -9.96
N GLN A 11 6.97 27.84 -9.04
CA GLN A 11 7.04 26.89 -7.93
C GLN A 11 6.59 25.53 -8.43
N GLY A 12 7.57 24.71 -8.85
CA GLY A 12 7.34 23.37 -9.38
C GLY A 12 6.27 22.62 -8.59
N LYS A 13 5.37 21.93 -9.31
CA LYS A 13 4.23 21.21 -8.72
C LYS A 13 4.65 20.47 -7.46
N LYS A 14 3.87 20.61 -6.38
CA LYS A 14 4.11 19.87 -5.13
C LYS A 14 4.21 18.37 -5.43
N VAL A 15 5.17 17.69 -4.83
CA VAL A 15 5.34 16.25 -5.01
C VAL A 15 4.35 15.51 -4.10
N LEU A 16 3.61 14.56 -4.66
CA LEU A 16 2.76 13.63 -3.93
C LEU A 16 3.30 12.22 -4.14
N SER A 17 3.76 11.60 -3.06
CA SER A 17 4.39 10.28 -3.09
C SER A 17 3.47 9.26 -2.41
N VAL A 18 2.91 8.38 -3.22
CA VAL A 18 1.88 7.42 -2.79
C VAL A 18 2.43 6.00 -2.76
N PHE A 19 2.43 5.40 -1.58
CA PHE A 19 2.91 4.04 -1.38
C PHE A 19 1.75 3.09 -1.12
N ASP A 20 1.64 2.02 -1.90
CA ASP A 20 0.92 0.84 -1.44
C ASP A 20 1.63 0.23 -0.22
N PHE A 21 0.86 -0.44 0.63
CA PHE A 21 1.37 -1.02 1.87
C PHE A 21 1.73 -2.50 1.70
N ASP A 22 0.76 -3.34 1.34
CA ASP A 22 0.83 -4.79 1.43
C ASP A 22 1.60 -5.43 0.28
N GLY A 23 2.82 -5.87 0.53
CA GLY A 23 3.69 -6.42 -0.52
C GLY A 23 4.59 -5.36 -1.15
N THR A 24 4.24 -4.08 -1.01
CA THR A 24 5.05 -2.93 -1.42
C THR A 24 5.97 -2.45 -0.30
N LEU A 25 5.47 -1.76 0.74
CA LEU A 25 6.27 -1.39 1.91
C LEU A 25 6.52 -2.56 2.85
N THR A 26 5.61 -3.53 2.89
CA THR A 26 5.76 -4.77 3.65
C THR A 26 6.23 -5.92 2.77
N ARG A 27 6.83 -6.95 3.39
CA ARG A 27 7.27 -8.15 2.66
C ARG A 27 6.11 -8.96 2.10
N HIS A 28 5.01 -8.99 2.84
CA HIS A 28 3.82 -9.79 2.58
C HIS A 28 2.57 -9.04 3.04
N ASP A 29 1.40 -9.58 2.70
CA ASP A 29 0.10 -9.13 3.21
C ASP A 29 0.11 -9.01 4.75
N SER A 30 -0.41 -7.91 5.28
CA SER A 30 -0.51 -7.62 6.72
C SER A 30 -1.84 -8.04 7.34
N PHE A 31 -2.92 -8.10 6.57
CA PHE A 31 -4.27 -8.29 7.10
C PHE A 31 -4.52 -9.74 7.54
N VAL A 32 -4.14 -10.73 6.73
CA VAL A 32 -4.33 -12.14 7.12
C VAL A 32 -3.49 -12.51 8.37
N PRO A 33 -2.20 -12.12 8.46
CA PRO A 33 -1.43 -12.29 9.70
C PRO A 33 -2.02 -11.54 10.89
N PHE A 34 -2.57 -10.33 10.68
CA PHE A 34 -3.26 -9.58 11.73
C PHE A 34 -4.45 -10.36 12.30
N LEU A 35 -5.33 -10.91 11.45
CA LEU A 35 -6.47 -11.72 11.92
C LEU A 35 -6.01 -12.93 12.74
N LYS A 36 -4.96 -13.62 12.28
CA LYS A 36 -4.38 -14.76 13.01
C LYS A 36 -3.79 -14.34 14.37
N PHE A 37 -3.19 -13.15 14.44
CA PHE A 37 -2.67 -12.58 15.67
C PHE A 37 -3.79 -12.19 16.64
N ALA A 38 -4.74 -11.37 16.19
CA ALA A 38 -5.79 -10.77 17.02
C ALA A 38 -6.75 -11.83 17.60
N PHE A 39 -7.18 -12.79 16.79
CA PHE A 39 -8.16 -13.82 17.20
C PHE A 39 -7.51 -15.13 17.66
N GLY A 40 -6.19 -15.25 17.50
CA GLY A 40 -5.43 -16.45 17.82
C GLY A 40 -5.61 -17.60 16.81
N LYS A 41 -4.73 -18.60 16.90
CA LYS A 41 -4.63 -19.69 15.92
C LYS A 41 -5.89 -20.55 15.85
N ARG A 42 -6.57 -20.79 16.97
CA ARG A 42 -7.74 -21.69 17.03
C ARG A 42 -8.94 -21.10 16.30
N GLU A 43 -9.32 -19.88 16.64
CA GLU A 43 -10.44 -19.20 15.99
C GLU A 43 -10.11 -18.90 14.53
N PHE A 44 -8.86 -18.54 14.23
CA PHE A 44 -8.41 -18.38 12.84
C PHE A 44 -8.61 -19.66 12.02
N SER A 45 -8.13 -20.80 12.50
CA SER A 45 -8.29 -22.08 11.80
C SER A 45 -9.76 -22.48 11.65
N ARG A 46 -10.61 -22.20 12.65
CA ARG A 46 -12.04 -22.46 12.58
C ARG A 46 -12.71 -21.66 11.46
N HIS A 47 -12.45 -20.35 11.38
CA HIS A 47 -13.00 -19.52 10.31
C HIS A 47 -12.45 -19.90 8.93
N MET A 48 -11.16 -20.21 8.83
CA MET A 48 -10.57 -20.73 7.59
C MET A 48 -11.19 -22.05 7.15
N LEU A 49 -11.47 -22.96 8.10
CA LEU A 49 -12.17 -24.20 7.81
C LEU A 49 -13.61 -23.93 7.35
N MET A 50 -14.33 -23.03 8.01
CA MET A 50 -15.69 -22.64 7.60
C MET A 50 -15.72 -21.96 6.22
N LEU A 51 -14.68 -21.22 5.84
CA LEU A 51 -14.50 -20.67 4.50
C LEU A 51 -14.16 -21.76 3.46
N ALA A 52 -13.50 -22.83 3.89
CA ALA A 52 -13.14 -23.97 3.03
C ALA A 52 -14.23 -25.05 2.93
N LEU A 53 -15.12 -25.15 3.93
CA LEU A 53 -16.20 -26.15 4.03
C LEU A 53 -17.30 -26.05 2.95
N PRO A 54 -17.55 -24.91 2.27
CA PRO A 54 -18.24 -24.87 0.98
C PRO A 54 -17.54 -25.68 -0.16
N GLY A 55 -16.55 -26.50 0.17
CA GLY A 55 -15.40 -26.94 -0.61
C GLY A 55 -15.61 -27.88 -1.79
N ILE A 56 -16.81 -28.06 -2.34
CA ILE A 56 -17.00 -28.90 -3.55
C ILE A 56 -17.79 -28.18 -4.65
N ARG A 57 -18.67 -27.22 -4.33
CA ARG A 57 -19.46 -26.50 -5.35
C ARG A 57 -18.74 -25.32 -6.02
N PHE A 58 -17.64 -24.82 -5.44
CA PHE A 58 -16.96 -23.61 -5.92
C PHE A 58 -15.54 -23.86 -6.46
N LEU A 59 -15.10 -25.12 -6.57
CA LEU A 59 -13.77 -25.47 -7.10
C LEU A 59 -13.50 -24.92 -8.53
N ALA A 60 -14.55 -24.45 -9.22
CA ALA A 60 -14.48 -23.83 -10.54
C ALA A 60 -14.39 -22.29 -10.56
N ARG A 61 -14.48 -21.58 -9.43
CA ARG A 61 -14.39 -20.11 -9.42
C ARG A 61 -13.13 -19.65 -8.69
N ARG A 62 -12.19 -19.07 -9.45
CA ARG A 62 -10.95 -18.46 -8.94
C ARG A 62 -11.30 -17.22 -8.11
N MET A 63 -11.58 -17.42 -6.82
CA MET A 63 -11.83 -16.32 -5.90
C MET A 63 -10.61 -15.39 -5.85
N THR A 64 -10.86 -14.10 -6.04
CA THR A 64 -9.81 -13.07 -6.02
C THR A 64 -9.34 -12.81 -4.59
N ARG A 65 -8.16 -12.22 -4.43
CA ARG A 65 -7.65 -11.83 -3.09
C ARG A 65 -8.59 -10.83 -2.40
N ASP A 66 -9.33 -10.03 -3.16
CA ASP A 66 -10.28 -9.05 -2.59
C ASP A 66 -11.53 -9.73 -2.05
N GLU A 67 -12.10 -10.66 -2.83
CA GLU A 67 -13.25 -11.45 -2.38
C GLU A 67 -12.90 -12.21 -1.10
N LEU A 68 -11.68 -12.77 -1.03
CA LEU A 68 -11.17 -13.40 0.19
C LEU A 68 -11.10 -12.38 1.34
N LYS A 69 -10.50 -11.20 1.14
CA LYS A 69 -10.39 -10.18 2.19
C LYS A 69 -11.74 -9.68 2.66
N ALA A 70 -12.69 -9.45 1.75
CA ALA A 70 -14.05 -9.04 2.10
C ALA A 70 -14.78 -10.11 2.92
N HIS A 71 -14.63 -11.39 2.54
CA HIS A 71 -15.17 -12.51 3.32
C HIS A 71 -14.51 -12.60 4.70
N LEU A 72 -13.20 -12.40 4.79
CA LEU A 72 -12.48 -12.39 6.06
C LEU A 72 -12.93 -11.24 6.96
N VAL A 73 -13.12 -10.04 6.41
CA VAL A 73 -13.69 -8.89 7.13
C VAL A 73 -15.06 -9.27 7.68
N SER A 74 -15.96 -9.78 6.84
CA SER A 74 -17.31 -10.16 7.28
C SER A 74 -17.26 -11.29 8.32
N SER A 75 -16.42 -12.31 8.14
CA SER A 75 -16.41 -13.48 9.04
C SER A 75 -15.75 -13.19 10.38
N PHE A 76 -14.68 -12.40 10.42
CA PHE A 76 -13.93 -12.15 11.66
C PHE A 76 -14.38 -10.91 12.40
N LEU A 77 -14.82 -9.87 11.69
CA LEU A 77 -15.01 -8.55 12.30
C LEU A 77 -16.47 -8.23 12.64
N THR A 78 -17.45 -8.98 12.13
CA THR A 78 -18.86 -8.74 12.46
C THR A 78 -19.11 -8.88 13.96
N GLY A 79 -19.67 -7.83 14.57
CA GLY A 79 -19.98 -7.78 15.99
C GLY A 79 -18.77 -7.52 16.89
N VAL A 80 -17.58 -7.26 16.32
CA VAL A 80 -16.36 -6.98 17.09
C VAL A 80 -16.25 -5.48 17.36
N SER A 81 -15.87 -5.12 18.59
CA SER A 81 -15.60 -3.72 18.96
C SER A 81 -14.47 -3.12 18.11
N ALA A 82 -14.75 -1.96 17.50
CA ALA A 82 -13.75 -1.23 16.71
C ALA A 82 -12.55 -0.81 17.57
N GLU A 83 -12.79 -0.38 18.81
CA GLU A 83 -11.75 -0.03 19.77
C GLU A 83 -10.87 -1.24 20.15
N TRP A 84 -11.47 -2.42 20.30
CA TRP A 84 -10.70 -3.63 20.52
C TRP A 84 -9.80 -3.95 19.31
N VAL A 85 -10.32 -3.85 18.09
CA VAL A 85 -9.53 -4.08 16.86
C VAL A 85 -8.39 -3.06 16.77
N GLN A 86 -8.63 -1.80 17.10
CA GLN A 86 -7.60 -0.76 17.11
C GLN A 86 -6.46 -1.10 18.09
N ARG A 87 -6.78 -1.50 19.33
CA ARG A 87 -5.76 -1.93 20.32
C ARG A 87 -4.97 -3.16 19.85
N GLN A 88 -5.63 -4.10 19.17
CA GLN A 88 -4.93 -5.23 18.54
C GLN A 88 -4.01 -4.76 17.41
N ALA A 89 -4.44 -3.79 16.60
CA ALA A 89 -3.64 -3.24 15.51
C ALA A 89 -2.39 -2.51 16.01
N GLU A 90 -2.51 -1.74 17.10
CA GLU A 90 -1.38 -1.08 17.77
C GLU A 90 -0.36 -2.11 18.26
N THR A 91 -0.83 -3.16 18.94
CA THR A 91 0.03 -4.25 19.43
C THR A 91 0.68 -4.99 18.27
N PHE A 92 -0.08 -5.27 17.20
CA PHE A 92 0.41 -5.93 16.01
C PHE A 92 1.51 -5.11 15.31
N CYS A 93 1.31 -3.80 15.15
CA CYS A 93 2.32 -2.88 14.64
C CYS A 93 3.61 -2.97 15.45
N MET A 94 3.51 -2.87 16.77
CA MET A 94 4.67 -2.93 17.66
C MET A 94 5.47 -4.23 17.52
N VAL A 95 4.77 -5.37 17.56
CA VAL A 95 5.39 -6.71 17.60
C VAL A 95 5.92 -7.13 16.23
N PHE A 96 5.22 -6.79 15.14
CA PHE A 96 5.54 -7.29 13.80
C PHE A 96 6.34 -6.31 12.95
N TRP A 97 6.52 -5.06 13.36
CA TRP A 97 7.22 -4.01 12.60
C TRP A 97 8.47 -4.51 11.86
N THR A 98 9.47 -4.99 12.62
CA THR A 98 10.78 -5.38 12.07
C THR A 98 10.70 -6.56 11.09
N ARG A 99 9.74 -7.46 11.30
CA ARG A 99 9.55 -8.64 10.44
C ARG A 99 8.71 -8.32 9.20
N LEU A 100 7.76 -7.40 9.33
CA LEU A 100 6.78 -7.08 8.31
C LEU A 100 7.33 -6.05 7.31
N MET A 101 7.98 -4.98 7.80
CA MET A 101 8.44 -3.87 6.97
C MET A 101 9.67 -4.25 6.13
N ARG A 102 9.76 -3.68 4.92
CA ARG A 102 10.96 -3.75 4.08
C ARG A 102 11.88 -2.58 4.40
N PRO A 103 13.15 -2.82 4.78
CA PRO A 103 14.09 -1.73 5.05
C PRO A 103 14.26 -0.77 3.87
N SER A 104 14.34 -1.30 2.64
CA SER A 104 14.45 -0.45 1.43
C SER A 104 13.20 0.41 1.18
N GLY A 105 12.01 -0.10 1.51
CA GLY A 105 10.77 0.68 1.42
C GLY A 105 10.74 1.81 2.44
N LEU A 106 11.17 1.54 3.67
CA LEU A 106 11.28 2.55 4.73
C LEU A 106 12.28 3.66 4.37
N LEU A 107 13.45 3.30 3.82
CA LEU A 107 14.44 4.27 3.37
C LEU A 107 13.91 5.15 2.22
N SER A 108 13.21 4.55 1.26
CA SER A 108 12.60 5.30 0.16
C SER A 108 11.51 6.25 0.65
N LEU A 109 10.69 5.81 1.60
CA LEU A 109 9.66 6.65 2.21
C LEU A 109 10.27 7.82 2.96
N ALA A 110 11.31 7.58 3.77
CA ALA A 110 12.03 8.62 4.49
C ALA A 110 12.67 9.65 3.54
N ALA A 111 13.28 9.19 2.44
CA ALA A 111 13.86 10.08 1.43
C ALA A 111 12.81 10.99 0.78
N GLU A 112 11.59 10.50 0.53
CA GLU A 112 10.50 11.34 0.01
C GLU A 112 10.03 12.38 1.03
N ILE A 113 9.98 12.02 2.33
CA ILE A 113 9.68 12.97 3.41
C ILE A 113 10.77 14.05 3.49
N GLU A 114 12.05 13.66 3.48
CA GLU A 114 13.20 14.57 3.52
C GLU A 114 13.25 15.50 2.30
N ALA A 115 12.81 15.02 1.14
CA ALA A 115 12.65 15.83 -0.07
C ALA A 115 11.47 16.81 -0.02
N GLY A 116 10.68 16.82 1.07
CA GLY A 116 9.54 17.71 1.26
C GLY A 116 8.28 17.27 0.50
N ALA A 117 8.22 16.01 0.04
CA ALA A 117 7.02 15.47 -0.60
C ALA A 117 5.88 15.27 0.39
N VAL A 118 4.64 15.39 -0.10
CA VAL A 118 3.48 14.91 0.63
C VAL A 118 3.45 13.40 0.50
N VAL A 119 3.67 12.66 1.60
CA VAL A 119 3.71 11.20 1.57
C VAL A 119 2.41 10.60 2.10
N THR A 120 1.86 9.63 1.37
CA THR A 120 0.58 8.96 1.71
C THR A 120 0.66 7.46 1.48
N LEU A 121 0.18 6.68 2.46
CA LEU A 121 -0.13 5.28 2.26
C LEU A 121 -1.50 5.14 1.60
N CYS A 122 -1.59 4.37 0.52
CA CYS A 122 -2.85 4.08 -0.17
C CYS A 122 -3.01 2.58 -0.35
N SER A 123 -3.90 1.95 0.42
CA SER A 123 -3.99 0.48 0.51
C SER A 123 -5.42 -0.04 0.51
N ALA A 124 -5.61 -1.22 -0.08
CA ALA A 124 -6.88 -1.96 -0.05
C ALA A 124 -7.17 -2.63 1.32
N SER A 125 -6.19 -2.69 2.21
CA SER A 125 -6.39 -3.24 3.55
C SER A 125 -7.11 -2.24 4.48
N PRO A 126 -7.80 -2.73 5.53
CA PRO A 126 -8.59 -1.86 6.39
C PRO A 126 -7.77 -0.74 7.05
N ALA A 127 -8.25 0.50 6.93
CA ALA A 127 -7.57 1.67 7.50
C ALA A 127 -7.36 1.52 9.00
N LEU A 128 -8.36 1.01 9.72
CA LEU A 128 -8.32 0.73 11.16
C LEU A 128 -7.11 -0.15 11.58
N VAL A 129 -6.67 -1.07 10.72
CA VAL A 129 -5.53 -1.96 10.99
C VAL A 129 -4.20 -1.29 10.63
N LEU A 130 -4.20 -0.43 9.62
CA LEU A 130 -2.99 0.22 9.11
C LEU A 130 -2.67 1.55 9.80
N GLN A 131 -3.63 2.18 10.47
CA GLN A 131 -3.47 3.49 11.11
C GLN A 131 -2.24 3.55 12.04
N PRO A 132 -1.99 2.55 12.92
CA PRO A 132 -0.80 2.58 13.79
C PRO A 132 0.54 2.51 13.02
N PHE A 133 0.54 1.96 11.80
CA PHE A 133 1.74 1.99 10.95
C PHE A 133 1.93 3.36 10.31
N ALA A 134 0.85 3.97 9.83
CA ALA A 134 0.88 5.31 9.25
C ALA A 134 1.32 6.36 10.28
N ASP A 135 0.78 6.30 11.50
CA ASP A 135 1.14 7.19 12.61
C ASP A 135 2.62 7.05 12.97
N ARG A 136 3.12 5.80 13.06
CA ARG A 136 4.52 5.53 13.33
C ARG A 136 5.47 6.02 12.22
N LEU A 137 5.00 6.05 10.98
CA LEU A 137 5.74 6.57 9.83
C LEU A 137 5.61 8.10 9.70
N GLY A 138 4.67 8.73 10.40
CA GLY A 138 4.39 10.16 10.28
C GLY A 138 3.75 10.54 8.93
N VAL A 139 2.98 9.64 8.32
CA VAL A 139 2.39 9.83 6.98
C VAL A 139 0.87 9.69 7.00
N LYS A 140 0.19 10.26 6.00
CA LYS A 140 -1.26 10.09 5.83
C LYS A 140 -1.62 8.67 5.37
N LEU A 141 -2.82 8.23 5.69
CA LEU A 141 -3.36 6.94 5.29
C LEU A 141 -4.70 7.11 4.54
N ILE A 142 -4.81 6.42 3.42
CA ILE A 142 -6.04 6.20 2.67
C ILE A 142 -6.21 4.68 2.53
N GLY A 143 -6.99 4.10 3.44
CA GLY A 143 -7.24 2.66 3.50
C GLY A 143 -8.66 2.30 3.08
N THR A 144 -9.01 1.02 3.18
CA THR A 144 -10.42 0.59 3.08
C THR A 144 -11.13 0.89 4.39
N GLU A 145 -12.25 1.61 4.32
CA GLU A 145 -13.02 2.00 5.50
C GLU A 145 -14.00 0.89 5.88
N LEU A 146 -14.09 0.58 7.18
CA LEU A 146 -15.04 -0.41 7.70
C LEU A 146 -16.22 0.31 8.34
N GLU A 147 -17.42 -0.25 8.16
CA GLU A 147 -18.63 0.32 8.76
C GLU A 147 -18.70 -0.05 10.26
N VAL A 148 -18.91 0.96 11.08
CA VAL A 148 -19.07 0.85 12.54
C VAL A 148 -20.42 1.41 12.94
N VAL A 149 -21.20 0.63 13.67
CA VAL A 149 -22.50 1.03 14.25
C VAL A 149 -22.45 0.72 15.74
N ASP A 150 -22.77 1.71 16.58
CA ASP A 150 -22.74 1.59 18.04
C ASP A 150 -21.40 1.06 18.59
N GLY A 151 -20.29 1.46 17.96
CA GLY A 151 -18.93 1.03 18.34
C GLY A 151 -18.55 -0.39 17.89
N LEU A 152 -19.45 -1.10 17.20
CA LEU A 152 -19.24 -2.45 16.69
C LEU A 152 -19.07 -2.45 15.16
N LEU A 153 -18.13 -3.25 14.67
CA LEU A 153 -17.91 -3.49 13.25
C LEU A 153 -19.06 -4.32 12.69
N THR A 154 -19.67 -3.88 11.59
CA THR A 154 -20.80 -4.59 10.96
C THR A 154 -20.34 -5.73 10.05
N GLY A 155 -19.03 -5.83 9.80
CA GLY A 155 -18.45 -6.74 8.80
C GLY A 155 -18.59 -6.25 7.35
N ARG A 156 -19.06 -5.01 7.14
CA ARG A 156 -19.16 -4.38 5.82
C ARG A 156 -18.09 -3.31 5.63
N ILE A 157 -17.79 -3.04 4.36
CA ILE A 157 -16.92 -1.94 3.93
C ILE A 157 -17.79 -0.71 3.69
N THR A 158 -17.34 0.46 4.15
CA THR A 158 -17.98 1.74 3.84
C THR A 158 -17.54 2.21 2.45
N GLY A 159 -18.50 2.34 1.52
CA GLY A 159 -18.22 2.69 0.12
C GLY A 159 -17.51 1.56 -0.63
N ASN A 160 -16.52 1.91 -1.46
CA ASN A 160 -15.77 0.95 -2.27
C ASN A 160 -14.42 0.59 -1.65
N ASN A 161 -13.95 -0.64 -1.88
CA ASN A 161 -12.58 -1.06 -1.55
C ASN A 161 -11.54 -0.12 -2.17
N CYS A 162 -10.50 0.28 -1.43
CA CYS A 162 -9.43 1.17 -1.89
C CYS A 162 -8.45 0.44 -2.83
N ARG A 163 -8.93 0.13 -4.04
CA ARG A 163 -8.22 -0.68 -5.04
C ARG A 163 -8.55 -0.25 -6.46
N CYS A 164 -7.60 -0.44 -7.36
CA CYS A 164 -7.70 -0.07 -8.77
C CYS A 164 -8.04 1.42 -8.90
N GLU A 165 -9.01 1.78 -9.73
CA GLU A 165 -9.50 3.15 -9.89
C GLU A 165 -9.93 3.81 -8.57
N ASN A 166 -10.46 3.06 -7.60
CA ASN A 166 -10.84 3.64 -6.30
C ASN A 166 -9.64 4.18 -5.51
N LYS A 167 -8.40 3.73 -5.78
CA LYS A 167 -7.21 4.36 -5.18
C LYS A 167 -7.05 5.80 -5.68
N VAL A 168 -7.22 6.01 -6.99
CA VAL A 168 -7.14 7.33 -7.62
C VAL A 168 -8.28 8.22 -7.13
N LEU A 169 -9.53 7.72 -7.19
CA LEU A 169 -10.70 8.49 -6.73
C LEU A 169 -10.60 8.91 -5.25
N ARG A 170 -10.11 8.01 -4.38
CA ARG A 170 -9.92 8.35 -2.95
C ARG A 170 -8.80 9.36 -2.74
N LEU A 171 -7.71 9.30 -3.51
CA LEU A 171 -6.67 10.32 -3.48
C LEU A 171 -7.21 11.67 -3.95
N GLU A 172 -7.98 11.69 -5.04
CA GLU A 172 -8.59 12.92 -5.56
C GLU A 172 -9.62 13.53 -4.60
N ALA A 173 -10.37 12.71 -3.87
CA ALA A 173 -11.28 13.18 -2.84
C ALA A 173 -10.54 13.90 -1.68
N VAL A 174 -9.29 13.53 -1.40
CA VAL A 174 -8.48 14.13 -0.32
C VAL A 174 -7.65 15.32 -0.81
N TYR A 175 -7.09 15.24 -2.01
CA TYR A 175 -6.11 16.19 -2.52
C TYR A 175 -6.63 17.09 -3.64
N GLY A 176 -7.83 16.83 -4.17
CA GLY A 176 -8.28 17.41 -5.42
C GLY A 176 -7.62 16.74 -6.64
N PRO A 177 -7.75 17.32 -7.84
CA PRO A 177 -7.22 16.72 -9.07
C PRO A 177 -5.72 16.39 -8.95
N LEU A 178 -5.32 15.15 -9.22
CA LEU A 178 -3.90 14.74 -9.05
C LEU A 178 -2.97 15.42 -10.05
N SER A 179 -3.50 15.97 -11.14
CA SER A 179 -2.74 16.72 -12.16
C SER A 179 -2.04 17.98 -11.63
N GLN A 180 -2.42 18.48 -10.45
CA GLN A 180 -1.74 19.60 -9.79
C GLN A 180 -0.45 19.18 -9.06
N TYR A 181 -0.21 17.87 -8.91
CA TYR A 181 0.96 17.32 -8.24
C TYR A 181 1.94 16.70 -9.25
N GLN A 182 3.21 16.61 -8.85
CA GLN A 182 4.15 15.63 -9.40
C GLN A 182 3.93 14.32 -8.64
N LEU A 183 3.15 13.41 -9.23
CA LEU A 183 2.74 12.16 -8.61
C LEU A 183 3.80 11.08 -8.81
N LYS A 184 4.29 10.54 -7.70
CA LYS A 184 5.10 9.32 -7.65
C LYS A 184 4.30 8.22 -6.97
N ALA A 185 4.36 7.01 -7.50
CA ALA A 185 3.59 5.89 -6.97
C ALA A 185 4.38 4.59 -6.89
N TRP A 186 4.20 3.84 -5.80
CA TRP A 186 4.79 2.51 -5.59
C TRP A 186 3.68 1.47 -5.39
N GLY A 187 3.79 0.34 -6.08
CA GLY A 187 2.82 -0.76 -6.01
C GLY A 187 3.39 -2.09 -6.49
N ASP A 188 2.74 -3.21 -6.16
CA ASP A 188 3.22 -4.56 -6.51
C ASP A 188 2.17 -5.49 -7.12
N THR A 189 0.90 -5.08 -7.12
CA THR A 189 -0.23 -5.89 -7.58
C THR A 189 -1.05 -5.22 -8.68
N ARG A 190 -1.90 -6.00 -9.36
CA ARG A 190 -2.86 -5.46 -10.34
C ARG A 190 -3.69 -4.30 -9.77
N GLY A 191 -4.00 -4.33 -8.47
CA GLY A 191 -4.80 -3.30 -7.80
C GLY A 191 -4.14 -1.92 -7.75
N ASP A 192 -2.89 -1.81 -8.16
CA ASP A 192 -2.11 -0.57 -8.18
C ASP A 192 -1.92 -0.02 -9.59
N HIS A 193 -2.36 -0.72 -10.64
CA HIS A 193 -2.07 -0.36 -12.02
C HIS A 193 -2.60 1.03 -12.37
N GLU A 194 -3.84 1.34 -11.98
CA GLU A 194 -4.48 2.62 -12.27
C GLU A 194 -3.78 3.77 -11.53
N LEU A 195 -3.32 3.54 -10.30
CA LEU A 195 -2.50 4.49 -9.55
C LEU A 195 -1.13 4.72 -10.21
N LEU A 196 -0.50 3.63 -10.67
CA LEU A 196 0.81 3.68 -11.34
C LEU A 196 0.72 4.34 -12.72
N ASP A 197 -0.35 4.10 -13.47
CA ASP A 197 -0.59 4.73 -14.77
C ASP A 197 -0.90 6.24 -14.64
N ALA A 198 -1.51 6.66 -13.53
CA ALA A 198 -1.75 8.07 -13.23
C ALA A 198 -0.46 8.84 -12.81
N ALA A 199 0.57 8.12 -12.33
CA ALA A 199 1.80 8.71 -11.82
C ALA A 199 2.78 9.08 -12.95
N GLN A 200 3.48 10.20 -12.78
CA GLN A 200 4.59 10.55 -13.67
C GLN A 200 5.82 9.67 -13.39
N GLU A 201 6.00 9.28 -12.13
CA GLU A 201 7.06 8.36 -11.69
C GLU A 201 6.43 7.10 -11.06
N ALA A 202 6.36 6.04 -11.86
CA ALA A 202 5.74 4.77 -11.47
C ALA A 202 6.80 3.73 -11.07
N HIS A 203 6.69 3.22 -9.84
CA HIS A 203 7.64 2.29 -9.22
C HIS A 203 7.00 0.92 -8.97
N TRP A 204 6.92 0.11 -10.03
CA TRP A 204 6.39 -1.25 -9.93
C TRP A 204 7.34 -2.24 -9.29
N ARG A 205 6.89 -2.90 -8.23
CA ARG A 205 7.64 -3.92 -7.49
C ARG A 205 9.06 -3.48 -7.17
N HIS A 206 9.25 -2.19 -6.94
CA HIS A 206 10.57 -1.56 -6.87
C HIS A 206 11.45 -2.19 -5.78
N PHE A 207 10.83 -2.55 -4.66
CA PHE A 207 11.48 -3.18 -3.50
C PHE A 207 11.53 -4.72 -3.55
N HIS A 208 11.13 -5.34 -4.67
CA HIS A 208 11.20 -6.79 -4.84
C HIS A 208 12.53 -7.21 -5.48
N PRO A 209 12.97 -8.48 -5.28
CA PRO A 209 14.11 -9.03 -5.98
C PRO A 209 13.97 -8.91 -7.50
N ALA A 210 15.10 -8.78 -8.21
CA ALA A 210 15.12 -8.52 -9.66
C ALA A 210 14.22 -9.45 -10.49
N TRP A 211 14.18 -10.74 -10.15
CA TRP A 211 13.36 -11.74 -10.84
C TRP A 211 11.84 -11.55 -10.69
N ARG A 212 11.38 -10.75 -9.71
CA ARG A 212 9.96 -10.38 -9.55
C ARG A 212 9.61 -9.02 -10.16
N ARG A 213 10.61 -8.20 -10.52
CA ARG A 213 10.48 -6.87 -11.12
C ARG A 213 10.13 -6.92 -12.62
N GLY A 214 9.22 -7.81 -13.02
CA GLY A 214 8.71 -7.83 -14.40
C GLY A 214 8.14 -6.46 -14.78
N ARG A 215 8.15 -6.07 -16.06
CA ARG A 215 7.65 -4.75 -16.49
C ARG A 215 6.13 -4.64 -16.29
N LEU A 216 5.66 -3.49 -15.83
CA LEU A 216 4.26 -3.09 -16.02
C LEU A 216 3.96 -3.15 -17.52
N ARG A 217 2.93 -3.89 -17.93
CA ARG A 217 2.45 -3.83 -19.32
C ARG A 217 1.69 -2.50 -19.48
N GLY A 218 2.31 -1.52 -20.13
CA GLY A 218 1.66 -0.24 -20.48
C GLY A 218 2.37 1.03 -20.01
N ALA A 219 3.35 0.94 -19.10
CA ALA A 219 4.06 2.12 -18.60
C ALA A 219 4.88 2.80 -19.72
N LYS A 220 4.56 4.06 -20.04
CA LYS A 220 5.43 4.91 -20.86
C LYS A 220 6.76 5.04 -20.14
N VAL A 221 7.83 4.52 -20.75
CA VAL A 221 9.17 4.54 -20.18
C VAL A 221 9.68 5.98 -20.11
N GLY A 222 9.61 6.59 -18.93
CA GLY A 222 10.44 7.73 -18.57
C GLY A 222 11.86 7.23 -18.36
N ASN A 223 12.74 7.53 -19.31
CA ASN A 223 14.14 7.16 -19.28
C ASN A 223 14.86 7.94 -18.16
N GLN A 224 15.28 7.27 -17.09
CA GLN A 224 16.35 7.78 -16.23
C GLN A 224 17.52 6.81 -16.29
N GLY A 225 18.59 7.29 -16.94
CA GLY A 225 19.85 6.61 -17.09
C GLY A 225 20.53 6.43 -15.74
N VAL A 226 20.79 5.18 -15.39
CA VAL A 226 21.86 4.85 -14.46
C VAL A 226 23.04 4.46 -15.34
N SER A 227 23.99 5.37 -15.48
CA SER A 227 25.29 5.09 -16.07
C SER A 227 26.07 4.17 -15.14
N ASP A 228 26.27 2.93 -15.58
CA ASP A 228 27.25 1.99 -15.04
C ASP A 228 28.64 2.65 -15.06
N VAL A 229 29.18 2.99 -13.88
CA VAL A 229 30.61 3.23 -13.75
C VAL A 229 31.29 1.87 -13.65
N ALA A 230 31.82 1.45 -14.78
CA ALA A 230 32.58 0.23 -14.95
C ALA A 230 33.83 0.18 -14.07
N LEU A 231 34.02 -1.01 -13.49
CA LEU A 231 35.29 -1.54 -13.01
C LEU A 231 36.43 -1.25 -14.00
N ASN A 232 37.48 -0.57 -13.55
CA ASN A 232 38.77 -0.62 -14.22
C ASN A 232 39.77 -1.40 -13.36
N LYS A 233 40.07 -2.61 -13.84
CA LYS A 233 41.23 -3.41 -13.46
C LYS A 233 42.46 -2.76 -14.09
N THR A 234 43.47 -2.43 -13.29
CA THR A 234 44.84 -2.23 -13.79
C THR A 234 45.74 -3.22 -13.08
N SER A 235 46.02 -4.33 -13.77
CA SER A 235 47.18 -5.19 -13.53
C SER A 235 48.09 -5.10 -14.76
N THR A 236 49.26 -4.50 -14.56
CA THR A 236 50.50 -4.58 -15.35
C THR A 236 51.53 -3.91 -14.44
N GLY A 237 52.65 -4.50 -14.02
CA GLY A 237 53.47 -5.54 -14.62
C GLY A 237 54.83 -4.94 -14.97
N GLN A 238 55.81 -5.13 -14.08
CA GLN A 238 57.27 -5.11 -14.29
C GLN A 238 57.97 -3.79 -14.71
N SER A 239 58.85 -3.30 -13.83
CA SER A 239 60.31 -3.33 -13.99
C SER A 239 60.97 -3.19 -12.61
#